data_AF-A0AAD6SNI8-F1
#
_entry.id   AF-A0AAD6SNI8-F1
#
_cell.length_a   1.000
_cell.length_b   1.000
_cell.length_c   1.000
_cell.angle_alpha   90.00
_cell.angle_beta   90.00
_cell.angle_gamma   90.00
#
_symmetry.space_group_name_H-M   'P 1'
#
loop_
_entity.id
_entity.type
_entity.pdbx_description
1 polymer ?
#
loop_
_entity_poly.entity_id
_entity_poly.type
_entity_poly.pdbx_seq_one_letter_code
_entity_poly.pdbx_strand_id
1 'polypeptide(L)'
;MAPPAISDPPPCPPTAPDWFRNGHAEVTRCNLGAHFNALLAAWTRIEAASRFENSAGAITKHLRPEQVNRWIHCGRGRKGRPDMTVRNPAEYGRQWWAWWDTLQPAWRGKDSAGAWLIAGSYGKEWDELMFWGQNGVLSVVASLYFWGCAVQENVELVGDWEVAVNNAAWVCEGLALFHEAFKKRF
;
A
#
# COMPACT_ATOMS: atom_id res chain seq x y z
N MET A 1 18.31 17.31 20.99
CA MET A 1 17.79 17.23 19.62
C MET A 1 16.33 16.81 19.75
N ALA A 2 15.38 17.65 19.32
CA ALA A 2 13.98 17.24 19.33
C ALA A 2 13.81 16.05 18.37
N PRO A 3 12.98 15.04 18.69
CA PRO A 3 12.65 14.01 17.72
C PRO A 3 12.12 14.70 16.45
N PRO A 4 12.53 14.25 15.25
CA PRO A 4 12.02 14.83 14.01
C PRO A 4 10.49 14.80 14.06
N ALA A 5 9.87 15.94 13.80
CA ALA A 5 8.41 16.04 13.77
C ALA A 5 7.88 15.00 12.78
N ILE A 6 7.00 14.12 13.25
CA ILE A 6 6.38 13.12 12.40
C ILE A 6 5.59 13.87 11.33
N SER A 7 5.96 13.71 10.06
CA SER A 7 5.26 14.34 8.94
C SER A 7 3.78 13.99 8.98
N ASP A 8 2.92 14.99 8.80
CA ASP A 8 1.49 14.73 8.65
C ASP A 8 1.20 13.93 7.38
N PRO A 9 0.17 13.07 7.37
CA PRO A 9 -0.28 12.37 6.17
C PRO A 9 -0.71 13.33 5.06
N PRO A 10 -0.52 12.98 3.77
CA PRO A 10 -0.98 13.81 2.67
C PRO A 10 -2.50 13.98 2.74
N PRO A 11 -3.04 15.19 2.50
CA PRO A 11 -4.47 15.44 2.59
C PRO A 11 -5.23 14.64 1.53
N CYS A 12 -6.44 14.21 1.87
CA CYS A 12 -7.33 13.57 0.89
C CYS A 12 -7.74 14.59 -0.19
N PRO A 13 -7.69 14.25 -1.49
CA PRO A 13 -8.13 15.15 -2.54
C PRO A 13 -9.62 15.53 -2.38
N PRO A 14 -9.99 16.82 -2.55
CA PRO A 14 -11.37 17.27 -2.34
C PRO A 14 -12.35 16.67 -3.37
N THR A 15 -11.85 16.31 -4.54
CA THR A 15 -12.62 15.69 -5.63
C THR A 15 -12.73 14.17 -5.51
N ALA A 16 -12.05 13.55 -4.53
CA ALA A 16 -12.03 12.09 -4.40
C ALA A 16 -13.42 11.55 -4.00
N PRO A 17 -13.90 10.43 -4.57
CA PRO A 17 -15.19 9.85 -4.23
C PRO A 17 -15.21 9.22 -2.83
N ASP A 18 -16.41 8.90 -2.33
CA ASP A 18 -16.60 8.33 -0.98
C ASP A 18 -15.75 7.09 -0.69
N TRP A 19 -15.51 6.25 -1.69
CA TRP A 19 -14.72 5.04 -1.47
C TRP A 19 -13.26 5.38 -1.16
N PHE A 20 -12.69 6.36 -1.85
CA PHE A 20 -11.32 6.79 -1.64
C PHE A 20 -11.22 7.55 -0.32
N ARG A 21 -12.15 8.49 -0.05
CA ARG A 21 -12.19 9.23 1.22
C ARG A 21 -12.27 8.30 2.42
N ASN A 22 -13.13 7.29 2.36
CA ASN A 22 -13.27 6.33 3.46
C ASN A 22 -12.02 5.45 3.63
N GLY A 23 -11.39 5.04 2.53
CA GLY A 23 -10.12 4.31 2.56
C GLY A 23 -8.99 5.16 3.13
N HIS A 24 -8.83 6.40 2.66
CA HIS A 24 -7.84 7.36 3.14
C HIS A 24 -8.03 7.64 4.63
N ALA A 25 -9.26 7.94 5.06
CA ALA A 25 -9.60 8.16 6.47
C ALA A 25 -9.45 6.91 7.37
N GLU A 26 -9.38 5.71 6.79
CA GLU A 26 -9.00 4.49 7.51
C GLU A 26 -7.50 4.46 7.75
N VAL A 27 -6.72 4.57 6.67
CA VAL A 27 -5.27 4.31 6.68
C VAL A 27 -4.43 5.50 7.17
N THR A 28 -5.07 6.58 7.64
CA THR A 28 -4.41 7.78 8.18
C THR A 28 -4.73 8.04 9.66
N ARG A 29 -5.40 7.11 10.34
CA ARG A 29 -5.78 7.32 11.76
C ARG A 29 -4.61 7.23 12.71
N CYS A 30 -3.61 6.43 12.35
CA CYS A 30 -2.32 6.42 13.02
C CYS A 30 -1.31 7.12 12.09
N ASN A 31 -0.51 8.02 12.65
CA ASN A 31 0.57 8.65 11.91
C ASN A 31 1.79 7.72 11.91
N LEU A 32 1.98 7.01 10.79
CA LEU A 32 3.07 6.05 10.59
C LEU A 32 4.33 6.69 9.98
N GLY A 33 4.37 8.02 9.85
CA GLY A 33 5.55 8.77 9.44
C GLY A 33 5.80 8.82 7.93
N ALA A 34 6.94 9.43 7.58
CA ALA A 34 7.23 9.88 6.22
C ALA A 34 7.28 8.76 5.17
N HIS A 35 7.82 7.58 5.51
CA HIS A 35 7.88 6.45 4.58
C HIS A 35 6.48 5.99 4.17
N PHE A 36 5.56 5.86 5.14
CA PHE A 36 4.18 5.49 4.84
C PHE A 36 3.43 6.61 4.10
N ASN A 37 3.71 7.87 4.43
CA ASN A 37 3.15 9.02 3.72
C ASN A 37 3.57 9.07 2.25
N ALA A 38 4.80 8.65 1.91
CA ALA A 38 5.25 8.53 0.53
C ALA A 38 4.43 7.47 -0.23
N LEU A 39 4.16 6.32 0.38
CA LEU A 39 3.27 5.29 -0.18
C LEU A 39 1.85 5.84 -0.38
N LEU A 40 1.29 6.56 0.60
CA LEU A 40 -0.04 7.18 0.47
C LEU A 40 -0.10 8.20 -0.68
N ALA A 41 0.94 9.00 -0.84
CA ALA A 41 1.03 9.98 -1.93
C ALA A 41 1.05 9.28 -3.30
N ALA A 42 1.87 8.23 -3.45
CA ALA A 42 1.94 7.43 -4.67
C ALA A 42 0.59 6.76 -5.00
N TRP A 43 -0.05 6.13 -4.01
CA TRP A 43 -1.39 5.55 -4.18
C TRP A 43 -2.42 6.61 -4.61
N THR A 44 -2.41 7.78 -3.98
CA THR A 44 -3.32 8.88 -4.33
C THR A 44 -3.14 9.30 -5.80
N ARG A 45 -1.90 9.34 -6.29
CA ARG A 45 -1.60 9.67 -7.69
C ARG A 45 -2.08 8.60 -8.67
N ILE A 46 -1.91 7.32 -8.36
CA ILE A 46 -2.45 6.20 -9.17
C ILE A 46 -3.96 6.36 -9.34
N GLU A 47 -4.68 6.58 -8.24
CA GLU A 47 -6.14 6.69 -8.27
C GLU A 47 -6.59 7.99 -8.97
N ALA A 48 -5.93 9.11 -8.72
CA ALA A 48 -6.24 10.38 -9.38
C ALA A 48 -5.97 10.32 -10.91
N ALA A 49 -4.90 9.66 -11.34
CA ALA A 49 -4.61 9.42 -12.75
C ALA A 49 -5.70 8.55 -13.41
N SER A 50 -6.24 7.59 -12.64
CA SER A 50 -7.35 6.73 -13.04
C SER A 50 -8.75 7.32 -12.77
N ARG A 51 -8.82 8.62 -12.47
CA ARG A 51 -10.06 9.38 -12.17
C ARG A 51 -10.91 8.77 -11.04
N PHE A 52 -10.26 8.03 -10.14
CA PHE A 52 -10.89 7.27 -9.05
C PHE A 52 -11.95 6.26 -9.52
N GLU A 53 -11.88 5.82 -10.78
CA GLU A 53 -12.70 4.73 -11.30
C GLU A 53 -12.24 3.39 -10.73
N ASN A 54 -13.04 2.32 -10.90
CA ASN A 54 -12.58 0.98 -10.54
C ASN A 54 -12.13 0.27 -11.81
N SER A 55 -10.98 -0.38 -11.75
CA SER A 55 -10.62 -1.36 -12.79
C SER A 55 -11.58 -2.55 -12.77
N ALA A 56 -11.70 -3.26 -13.90
CA ALA A 56 -12.54 -4.46 -14.00
C ALA A 56 -12.00 -5.65 -13.17
N GLY A 57 -10.72 -5.60 -12.79
CA GLY A 57 -10.05 -6.64 -12.04
C GLY A 57 -9.71 -6.25 -10.61
N ALA A 58 -8.88 -7.07 -9.99
CA ALA A 58 -8.41 -6.92 -8.62
C ALA A 58 -7.04 -7.55 -8.51
N ILE A 59 -6.19 -7.01 -7.64
CA ILE A 59 -4.92 -7.67 -7.30
C ILE A 59 -5.20 -9.06 -6.70
N THR A 60 -4.33 -10.04 -6.96
CA THR A 60 -4.56 -11.40 -6.44
C THR A 60 -4.73 -11.46 -4.92
N LYS A 61 -5.63 -12.36 -4.49
CA LYS A 61 -5.87 -12.68 -3.08
C LYS A 61 -4.99 -13.82 -2.57
N HIS A 62 -4.21 -14.45 -3.46
CA HIS A 62 -3.34 -15.56 -3.09
C HIS A 62 -2.36 -15.11 -2.00
N LEU A 63 -2.30 -15.83 -0.87
CA LEU A 63 -1.47 -15.52 0.30
C LEU A 63 -1.75 -14.19 1.01
N ARG A 64 -2.77 -13.44 0.60
CA ARG A 64 -3.12 -12.15 1.23
C ARG A 64 -3.42 -12.35 2.73
N PRO A 65 -2.87 -11.50 3.62
CA PRO A 65 -3.19 -11.57 5.04
C PRO A 65 -4.69 -11.48 5.31
N GLU A 66 -5.22 -12.37 6.14
CA GLU A 66 -6.67 -12.55 6.36
C GLU A 66 -7.35 -11.31 6.96
N GLN A 67 -6.60 -10.50 7.70
CA GLN A 67 -6.98 -9.16 8.12
C GLN A 67 -7.55 -8.37 6.93
N VAL A 68 -6.80 -8.30 5.82
CA VAL A 68 -7.20 -7.51 4.64
C VAL A 68 -8.49 -8.06 4.03
N ASN A 69 -8.66 -9.38 3.98
CA ASN A 69 -9.90 -10.00 3.51
C ASN A 69 -11.10 -9.59 4.39
N ARG A 70 -10.96 -9.71 5.71
CA ARG A 70 -12.01 -9.30 6.66
C ARG A 70 -12.36 -7.82 6.52
N TRP A 71 -11.36 -6.96 6.41
CA TRP A 71 -11.57 -5.53 6.19
C TRP A 71 -12.36 -5.24 4.91
N ILE A 72 -12.00 -5.88 3.79
CA ILE A 72 -12.72 -5.78 2.52
C ILE A 72 -14.17 -6.27 2.67
N HIS A 73 -14.39 -7.42 3.30
CA HIS A 73 -15.72 -8.00 3.52
C HIS A 73 -16.63 -7.11 4.38
N CYS A 74 -16.07 -6.40 5.37
CA CYS A 74 -16.77 -5.40 6.16
C CYS A 74 -16.96 -4.05 5.44
N GLY A 75 -16.80 -4.02 4.11
CA GLY A 75 -16.97 -2.82 3.31
C GLY A 75 -15.91 -1.76 3.60
N ARG A 76 -14.70 -2.18 3.98
CA ARG A 76 -13.56 -1.30 4.25
C ARG A 76 -13.86 -0.27 5.34
N GLY A 77 -14.48 -0.74 6.43
CA GLY A 77 -14.89 0.07 7.57
C GLY A 77 -16.30 0.68 7.49
N ARG A 78 -17.04 0.46 6.39
CA ARG A 78 -18.43 0.96 6.23
C ARG A 78 -19.48 0.17 7.00
N LYS A 79 -19.31 -1.15 7.16
CA LYS A 79 -20.30 -2.04 7.81
C LYS A 79 -19.98 -2.34 9.28
N GLY A 80 -19.32 -1.39 9.95
CA GLY A 80 -18.68 -1.61 11.25
C GLY A 80 -17.21 -2.00 11.08
N ARG A 81 -16.41 -1.75 12.12
CA ARG A 81 -14.98 -2.06 12.13
C ARG A 81 -14.76 -3.48 12.64
N PRO A 82 -14.31 -4.42 11.79
CA PRO A 82 -13.83 -5.70 12.31
C PRO A 82 -12.59 -5.46 13.17
N ASP A 83 -12.32 -6.36 14.11
CA ASP A 83 -11.04 -6.38 14.82
C ASP A 83 -9.92 -6.72 13.83
N MET A 84 -9.19 -5.68 13.45
CA MET A 84 -8.07 -5.69 12.51
C MET A 84 -6.72 -5.76 13.21
N THR A 85 -6.72 -5.94 14.53
CA THR A 85 -5.51 -5.98 15.35
C THR A 85 -4.58 -7.08 14.89
N VAL A 86 -3.34 -6.71 14.59
CA VAL A 86 -2.27 -7.65 14.28
C VAL A 86 -1.65 -8.11 15.60
N ARG A 87 -2.09 -9.28 16.09
CA ARG A 87 -1.65 -9.83 17.39
C ARG A 87 -0.23 -10.40 17.37
N ASN A 88 0.22 -10.84 16.20
CA ASN A 88 1.58 -11.33 15.99
C ASN A 88 2.19 -10.59 14.78
N PRO A 89 2.84 -9.43 15.01
CA PRO A 89 3.35 -8.61 13.92
C PRO A 89 4.46 -9.28 13.12
N ALA A 90 5.29 -10.12 13.75
CA ALA A 90 6.35 -10.85 13.05
C ALA A 90 5.78 -11.89 12.05
N GLU A 91 4.74 -12.63 12.46
CA GLU A 91 4.04 -13.56 11.55
C GLU A 91 3.28 -12.80 10.45
N TYR A 92 2.66 -11.67 10.79
CA TYR A 92 2.00 -10.83 9.79
C TYR A 92 3.00 -10.31 8.74
N GLY A 93 4.20 -9.89 9.16
CA GLY A 93 5.26 -9.46 8.24
C GLY A 93 5.66 -10.58 7.27
N ARG A 94 5.82 -11.81 7.75
CA ARG A 94 6.08 -12.98 6.88
C ARG A 94 4.96 -13.20 5.87
N GLN A 95 3.70 -13.13 6.30
CA GLN A 95 2.54 -13.28 5.41
C GLN A 95 2.47 -12.14 4.39
N TRP A 96 2.80 -10.92 4.82
CA TRP A 96 2.84 -9.76 3.94
C TRP A 96 3.88 -9.92 2.85
N TRP A 97 5.11 -10.31 3.19
CA TRP A 97 6.17 -10.55 2.20
C TRP A 97 5.81 -11.70 1.25
N ALA A 98 5.25 -12.80 1.76
CA ALA A 98 4.80 -13.91 0.94
C ALA A 98 3.71 -13.47 -0.06
N TRP A 99 2.77 -12.62 0.35
CA TRP A 99 1.78 -12.04 -0.55
C TRP A 99 2.42 -11.05 -1.54
N TRP A 100 3.27 -10.16 -1.05
CA TRP A 100 3.93 -9.14 -1.86
C TRP A 100 4.77 -9.76 -2.98
N ASP A 101 5.43 -10.90 -2.73
CA ASP A 101 6.15 -11.69 -3.73
C ASP A 101 5.25 -12.12 -4.89
N THR A 102 3.98 -12.45 -4.62
CA THR A 102 3.02 -12.85 -5.67
C THR A 102 2.54 -11.69 -6.54
N LEU A 103 2.71 -10.45 -6.05
CA LEU A 103 2.29 -9.25 -6.76
C LEU A 103 3.38 -8.68 -7.66
N GLN A 104 4.63 -9.14 -7.51
CA GLN A 104 5.74 -8.47 -8.16
C GLN A 104 5.81 -8.74 -9.66
N PRO A 105 6.01 -7.68 -10.46
CA PRO A 105 6.11 -7.83 -11.89
C PRO A 105 7.42 -8.52 -12.27
N ALA A 106 7.39 -9.25 -13.38
CA ALA A 106 8.51 -10.11 -13.80
C ALA A 106 9.83 -9.37 -14.08
N TRP A 107 9.77 -8.08 -14.45
CA TRP A 107 10.96 -7.27 -14.71
C TRP A 107 11.73 -6.89 -13.43
N ARG A 108 11.13 -7.12 -12.25
CA ARG A 108 11.72 -6.70 -10.99
C ARG A 108 12.77 -7.71 -10.54
N GLY A 109 13.96 -7.22 -10.18
CA GLY A 109 15.05 -8.04 -9.67
C GLY A 109 15.04 -8.19 -8.14
N LYS A 110 15.62 -9.29 -7.68
CA LYS A 110 16.04 -9.50 -6.28
C LYS A 110 17.55 -9.39 -6.17
N ASP A 111 18.05 -8.97 -5.01
CA ASP A 111 19.47 -9.03 -4.70
C ASP A 111 19.92 -10.47 -4.38
N SER A 112 21.20 -10.63 -4.05
CA SER A 112 21.79 -11.94 -3.68
C SER A 112 21.20 -12.56 -2.41
N ALA A 113 20.57 -11.75 -1.55
CA ALA A 113 19.89 -12.23 -0.34
C ALA A 113 18.41 -12.55 -0.59
N GLY A 114 17.92 -12.36 -1.81
CA GLY A 114 16.53 -12.58 -2.17
C GLY A 114 15.60 -11.41 -1.81
N ALA A 115 16.14 -10.26 -1.41
CA ALA A 115 15.36 -9.05 -1.16
C ALA A 115 15.07 -8.31 -2.45
N TRP A 116 13.87 -7.76 -2.59
CA TRP A 116 13.52 -7.02 -3.80
C TRP A 116 14.29 -5.70 -3.92
N LEU A 117 14.85 -5.46 -5.10
CA LEU A 117 15.55 -4.21 -5.41
C LEU A 117 14.57 -3.02 -5.43
N ILE A 118 15.04 -1.88 -4.91
CA ILE A 118 14.39 -0.56 -4.97
C ILE A 118 15.25 0.41 -5.78
N ALA A 119 15.70 -0.04 -6.96
CA ALA A 119 16.64 0.67 -7.80
C ALA A 119 16.41 0.34 -9.28
N GLY A 120 17.02 1.14 -10.16
CA GLY A 120 16.92 0.97 -11.61
C GLY A 120 15.71 1.67 -12.22
N SER A 121 15.41 1.31 -13.47
CA SER A 121 14.26 1.84 -14.21
C SER A 121 13.03 0.96 -14.02
N TYR A 122 11.84 1.58 -13.97
CA TYR A 122 10.59 0.85 -13.95
C TYR A 122 10.32 0.16 -15.29
N GLY A 123 9.76 -1.05 -15.24
CA GLY A 123 9.26 -1.75 -16.42
C GLY A 123 7.92 -1.19 -16.92
N LYS A 124 7.31 -1.88 -17.89
CA LYS A 124 6.02 -1.49 -18.47
C LYS A 124 4.90 -2.50 -18.19
N GLU A 125 5.28 -3.74 -17.92
CA GLU A 125 4.39 -4.85 -17.59
C GLU A 125 4.20 -4.91 -16.07
N TRP A 126 3.08 -4.39 -15.56
CA TRP A 126 2.82 -4.31 -14.10
C TRP A 126 2.08 -5.52 -13.54
N ASP A 127 1.70 -6.48 -14.38
CA ASP A 127 1.07 -7.75 -14.00
C ASP A 127 -0.06 -7.57 -12.96
N GLU A 128 0.06 -8.23 -11.81
CA GLU A 128 -0.91 -8.21 -10.71
C GLU A 128 -1.11 -6.84 -10.05
N LEU A 129 -0.23 -5.87 -10.32
CA LEU A 129 -0.35 -4.51 -9.79
C LEU A 129 -1.05 -3.54 -10.75
N MET A 130 -1.42 -3.98 -11.96
CA MET A 130 -2.11 -3.15 -12.97
C MET A 130 -3.61 -2.94 -12.67
N PHE A 131 -4.00 -2.93 -11.39
CA PHE A 131 -5.38 -2.75 -10.94
C PHE A 131 -5.50 -1.56 -9.99
N TRP A 132 -6.42 -0.66 -10.30
CA TRP A 132 -6.76 0.53 -9.51
C TRP A 132 -8.19 0.45 -8.95
N GLY A 133 -8.52 1.38 -8.06
CA GLY A 133 -9.79 1.45 -7.37
C GLY A 133 -9.82 0.63 -6.08
N GLN A 134 -11.03 0.31 -5.61
CA GLN A 134 -11.24 -0.29 -4.28
C GLN A 134 -10.56 -1.65 -4.09
N ASN A 135 -10.32 -2.39 -5.18
CA ASN A 135 -9.68 -3.72 -5.16
C ASN A 135 -8.22 -3.68 -5.65
N GLY A 136 -7.69 -2.48 -5.89
CA GLY A 136 -6.32 -2.24 -6.32
C GLY A 136 -5.34 -2.10 -5.16
N VAL A 137 -4.37 -1.22 -5.37
CA VAL A 137 -3.27 -0.87 -4.44
C VAL A 137 -3.74 -0.47 -3.03
N LEU A 138 -4.98 0.02 -2.87
CA LEU A 138 -5.57 0.28 -1.55
C LEU A 138 -5.45 -0.93 -0.60
N SER A 139 -5.54 -2.16 -1.10
CA SER A 139 -5.41 -3.35 -0.26
C SER A 139 -3.99 -3.52 0.31
N VAL A 140 -2.96 -3.14 -0.46
CA VAL A 140 -1.55 -3.15 -0.03
C VAL A 140 -1.32 -2.05 1.01
N VAL A 141 -1.81 -0.84 0.75
CA VAL A 141 -1.75 0.30 1.68
C VAL A 141 -2.40 -0.05 3.01
N ALA A 142 -3.61 -0.61 2.99
CA ALA A 142 -4.32 -1.03 4.19
C ALA A 142 -3.57 -2.13 4.94
N SER A 143 -3.01 -3.11 4.23
CA SER A 143 -2.24 -4.18 4.84
C SER A 143 -1.00 -3.68 5.59
N LEU A 144 -0.24 -2.77 4.98
CA LEU A 144 0.91 -2.11 5.61
C LEU A 144 0.51 -1.17 6.74
N TYR A 145 -0.65 -0.53 6.64
CA TYR A 145 -1.20 0.28 7.73
C TYR A 145 -1.49 -0.58 8.97
N PHE A 146 -2.19 -1.72 8.81
CA PHE A 146 -2.49 -2.62 9.94
C PHE A 146 -1.21 -3.14 10.61
N TRP A 147 -0.18 -3.46 9.82
CA TRP A 147 1.11 -3.87 10.34
C TRP A 147 1.81 -2.72 11.07
N GLY A 148 1.87 -1.53 10.47
CA GLY A 148 2.51 -0.35 11.04
C GLY A 148 1.91 0.04 12.37
N CYS A 149 0.58 0.07 12.49
CA CYS A 149 -0.11 0.31 13.76
C CYS A 149 0.33 -0.66 14.88
N ALA A 150 0.69 -1.90 14.52
CA ALA A 150 1.07 -2.94 15.47
C ALA A 150 2.56 -2.93 15.83
N VAL A 151 3.41 -2.25 15.05
CA VAL A 151 4.86 -2.19 15.28
C VAL A 151 5.40 -0.79 15.56
N GLN A 152 4.61 0.28 15.41
CA GLN A 152 5.08 1.67 15.55
C GLN A 152 5.74 1.99 16.91
N GLU A 153 5.37 1.25 17.98
CA GLU A 153 5.96 1.40 19.32
C GLU A 153 7.02 0.31 19.64
N ASN A 154 7.30 -0.60 18.70
CA ASN A 154 8.22 -1.71 18.87
C ASN A 154 9.43 -1.59 17.92
N VAL A 155 10.53 -1.05 18.45
CA VAL A 155 11.77 -0.81 17.70
C VAL A 155 12.41 -2.06 17.11
N GLU A 156 12.17 -3.24 17.67
CA GLU A 156 12.72 -4.50 17.15
C GLU A 156 11.96 -4.99 15.91
N LEU A 157 10.67 -4.66 15.81
CA LEU A 157 9.78 -5.12 14.74
C LEU A 157 9.52 -4.06 13.66
N VAL A 158 9.78 -2.78 13.96
CA VAL A 158 9.52 -1.67 13.03
C VAL A 158 10.42 -1.73 11.78
N GLY A 159 11.65 -2.24 11.91
CA GLY A 159 12.62 -2.24 10.81
C GLY A 159 12.16 -3.04 9.58
N ASP A 160 11.59 -4.23 9.78
CA ASP A 160 11.07 -5.04 8.65
C ASP A 160 9.87 -4.35 7.97
N TRP A 161 8.99 -3.74 8.78
CA TRP A 161 7.88 -2.94 8.26
C TRP A 161 8.36 -1.73 7.45
N GLU A 162 9.40 -1.01 7.90
CA GLU A 162 9.98 0.12 7.16
C GLU A 162 10.56 -0.33 5.82
N VAL A 163 11.25 -1.47 5.78
CA VAL A 163 11.74 -2.05 4.52
C VAL A 163 10.55 -2.36 3.60
N ALA A 164 9.50 -2.99 4.11
CA ALA A 164 8.30 -3.31 3.34
C ALA A 164 7.59 -2.05 2.78
N VAL A 165 7.45 -1.00 3.60
CA VAL A 165 6.85 0.28 3.18
C VAL A 165 7.68 0.97 2.12
N ASN A 166 9.00 1.06 2.30
CA ASN A 166 9.88 1.67 1.30
C ASN A 166 9.84 0.89 -0.02
N ASN A 167 9.76 -0.44 0.08
CA ASN A 167 9.63 -1.31 -1.08
C ASN A 167 8.32 -1.05 -1.85
N ALA A 168 7.19 -1.02 -1.14
CA ALA A 168 5.89 -0.73 -1.73
C ALA A 168 5.79 0.70 -2.28
N ALA A 169 6.35 1.68 -1.57
CA ALA A 169 6.36 3.08 -1.99
C ALA A 169 7.10 3.25 -3.32
N TRP A 170 8.28 2.63 -3.47
CA TRP A 170 9.05 2.67 -4.71
C TRP A 170 8.27 2.06 -5.89
N VAL A 171 7.63 0.91 -5.68
CA VAL A 171 6.81 0.26 -6.73
C VAL A 171 5.59 1.12 -7.09
N CYS A 172 4.89 1.66 -6.09
CA CYS A 172 3.71 2.50 -6.32
C CYS A 172 4.09 3.82 -6.99
N GLU A 173 5.27 4.38 -6.72
CA GLU A 173 5.77 5.57 -7.40
C GLU A 173 5.96 5.31 -8.90
N GLY A 174 6.59 4.19 -9.27
CA GLY A 174 6.72 3.79 -10.66
C GLY A 174 5.37 3.57 -11.35
N LEU A 175 4.42 2.92 -10.66
CA LEU A 175 3.08 2.70 -11.17
C LEU A 175 2.32 4.03 -11.34
N ALA A 176 2.47 4.98 -10.41
CA ALA A 176 1.89 6.32 -10.52
C ALA A 176 2.40 7.05 -11.77
N LEU A 177 3.72 7.07 -11.97
CA LEU A 177 4.35 7.67 -13.16
C LEU A 177 3.86 7.02 -14.45
N PHE A 178 3.69 5.70 -14.44
CA PHE A 178 3.13 4.97 -15.56
C PHE A 178 1.70 5.45 -15.86
N HIS A 179 0.77 5.40 -14.90
CA HIS A 179 -0.62 5.85 -15.11
C HIS A 179 -0.71 7.31 -15.58
N GLU A 180 0.10 8.21 -15.01
CA GLU A 180 0.15 9.62 -15.42
C GLU A 180 0.62 9.80 -16.86
N ALA A 181 1.58 8.99 -17.32
CA ALA A 181 2.05 8.99 -18.70
C ALA A 181 1.00 8.43 -19.67
N PHE A 182 0.24 7.39 -19.29
CA PHE A 182 -0.84 6.85 -20.12
C PHE A 182 -1.99 7.84 -20.30
N LYS A 183 -2.34 8.59 -19.25
CA LYS A 183 -3.37 9.64 -19.32
C LYS A 183 -3.06 10.72 -20.35
N LYS A 184 -1.79 11.04 -20.59
CA LYS A 184 -1.36 12.07 -21.55
C LYS A 184 -1.48 11.64 -23.03
N ARG A 185 -1.84 10.38 -23.30
CA ARG A 185 -1.94 9.83 -24.66
C ARG A 185 -3.35 9.91 -25.28
N PHE A 186 -4.32 10.45 -24.54
CA PHE A 186 -5.70 10.68 -24.96
C PHE A 186 -6.13 12.10 -24.55
#